data_AF-A0A850LR67-F1
#
_entry.id   AF-A0A850LR67-F1
#
_cell.length_a   1.000
_cell.length_b   1.000
_cell.length_c   1.000
_cell.angle_alpha   90.00
_cell.angle_beta   90.00
_cell.angle_gamma   90.00
#
_symmetry.space_group_name_H-M   'P 1'
#
loop_
_entity.id
_entity.type
_entity.pdbx_description
1 polymer ?
#
loop_
_entity_poly.entity_id
_entity_poly.type
_entity_poly.pdbx_seq_one_letter_code
_entity_poly.pdbx_strand_id
1 'polypeptide(L)'
;MPIGIILLDWDSSHGPLMKAKYTETELDFDIEYLNIFLLHTATGWTEDKAQKQVFTQYSKYNLVSHYVPQIENNFLRRIIIGIILETQEIKPDKYYQILEQMTNEKLLFYSGAENIKSFLKELYESKIKTISQTFEVAEVKKMIPLKTSTFRTNVSNKISEIYDHFGTWALDFLEQLPQNLEVEQLESIYKREQDTISKLIIWAAKNGIIRLIG
;
A
#
# COMPACT_ATOMS: atom_id res chain seq x y z
N MET A 1 -1.16 -5.92 -4.20
CA MET A 1 -1.39 -5.34 -5.54
C MET A 1 -2.30 -4.14 -5.41
N PRO A 2 -2.19 -3.11 -6.27
CA PRO A 2 -3.20 -2.06 -6.31
C PRO A 2 -4.53 -2.65 -6.79
N ILE A 3 -5.63 -2.14 -6.26
CA ILE A 3 -6.99 -2.58 -6.58
C ILE A 3 -7.94 -1.42 -6.84
N GLY A 4 -7.48 -0.20 -6.59
CA GLY A 4 -8.27 0.98 -6.87
C GLY A 4 -7.53 2.28 -6.58
N ILE A 5 -8.20 3.35 -6.93
CA ILE A 5 -7.79 4.72 -6.68
C ILE A 5 -9.03 5.54 -6.29
N ILE A 6 -8.84 6.45 -5.35
CA ILE A 6 -9.87 7.34 -4.83
C ILE A 6 -9.41 8.79 -4.94
N LEU A 7 -10.38 9.66 -5.19
CA LEU A 7 -10.22 11.10 -5.09
C LEU A 7 -11.23 11.63 -4.08
N LEU A 8 -10.71 12.24 -3.04
CA LEU A 8 -11.48 12.97 -2.04
C LEU A 8 -11.22 14.45 -2.23
N ASP A 9 -12.28 15.22 -2.01
CA ASP A 9 -12.22 16.65 -1.94
C ASP A 9 -12.83 17.09 -0.64
N TRP A 10 -12.15 17.99 0.04
CA TRP A 10 -12.58 18.50 1.32
C TRP A 10 -12.51 20.01 1.29
N ASP A 11 -13.61 20.66 1.63
CA ASP A 11 -13.64 22.07 2.02
C ASP A 11 -14.09 22.22 3.48
N SER A 12 -13.70 23.31 4.13
CA SER A 12 -13.99 23.54 5.56
C SER A 12 -15.48 23.67 5.88
N SER A 13 -16.34 23.85 4.88
CA SER A 13 -17.78 24.09 5.03
C SER A 13 -18.60 22.81 4.88
N HIS A 14 -18.19 21.88 4.01
CA HIS A 14 -18.97 20.68 3.66
C HIS A 14 -18.36 19.35 4.12
N GLY A 15 -17.12 19.37 4.62
CA GLY A 15 -16.47 18.14 5.09
C GLY A 15 -15.85 17.29 3.96
N PRO A 16 -15.56 15.99 4.20
CA PRO A 16 -15.00 15.09 3.20
C PRO A 16 -16.08 14.73 2.20
N LEU A 17 -15.79 14.89 0.92
CA LEU A 17 -16.63 14.37 -0.14
C LEU A 17 -15.80 13.48 -1.04
N MET A 18 -16.21 12.23 -1.21
CA MET A 18 -15.68 11.40 -2.28
C MET A 18 -16.14 11.99 -3.61
N LYS A 19 -15.19 12.47 -4.42
CA LYS A 19 -15.48 12.99 -5.76
C LYS A 19 -15.54 11.90 -6.79
N ALA A 20 -14.65 10.93 -6.69
CA ALA A 20 -14.62 9.79 -7.58
C ALA A 20 -13.86 8.62 -6.95
N LYS A 21 -14.23 7.41 -7.36
CA LYS A 21 -13.45 6.20 -7.14
C LYS A 21 -13.43 5.35 -8.40
N TYR A 22 -12.32 4.65 -8.59
CA TYR A 22 -12.21 3.54 -9.51
C TYR A 22 -11.63 2.35 -8.76
N THR A 23 -12.31 1.22 -8.79
CA THR A 23 -11.91 -0.01 -8.10
C THR A 23 -12.14 -1.20 -9.03
N GLU A 24 -11.22 -2.17 -9.03
CA GLU A 24 -11.38 -3.41 -9.79
C GLU A 24 -12.35 -4.39 -9.09
N THR A 25 -12.48 -4.24 -7.78
CA THR A 25 -13.42 -4.99 -6.95
C THR A 25 -14.42 -4.05 -6.29
N GLU A 26 -15.60 -4.56 -5.93
CA GLU A 26 -16.59 -3.78 -5.21
C GLU A 26 -16.10 -3.53 -3.78
N LEU A 27 -16.01 -2.24 -3.41
CA LEU A 27 -15.51 -1.78 -2.12
C LEU A 27 -16.55 -0.85 -1.48
N ASP A 28 -17.09 -1.30 -0.35
CA ASP A 28 -17.86 -0.48 0.58
C ASP A 28 -16.88 0.35 1.42
N PHE A 29 -16.98 1.68 1.37
CA PHE A 29 -15.89 2.57 1.80
C PHE A 29 -16.39 3.88 2.46
N ASP A 30 -17.66 3.94 2.85
CA ASP A 30 -18.33 5.18 3.27
C ASP A 30 -17.85 5.76 4.62
N ILE A 31 -17.49 4.92 5.60
CA ILE A 31 -16.93 5.36 6.89
C ILE A 31 -15.42 5.66 6.76
N GLU A 32 -14.79 5.04 5.76
CA GLU A 32 -13.35 4.99 5.55
C GLU A 32 -12.80 6.30 4.99
N TYR A 33 -13.55 7.02 4.16
CA TYR A 33 -13.12 8.33 3.62
C TYR A 33 -12.84 9.36 4.72
N LEU A 34 -13.61 9.30 5.82
CA LEU A 34 -13.44 10.20 6.97
C LEU A 34 -12.11 9.92 7.69
N ASN A 35 -11.77 8.65 7.91
CA ASN A 35 -10.53 8.26 8.58
C ASN A 35 -9.28 8.68 7.80
N ILE A 36 -9.32 8.56 6.47
CA ILE A 36 -8.21 8.96 5.59
C ILE A 36 -7.93 10.45 5.75
N PHE A 37 -8.98 11.27 5.77
CA PHE A 37 -8.83 12.69 6.01
C PHE A 37 -8.29 12.99 7.42
N LEU A 38 -8.83 12.33 8.45
CA LEU A 38 -8.40 12.55 9.84
C LEU A 38 -6.89 12.30 9.98
N LEU A 39 -6.35 11.28 9.31
CA LEU A 39 -4.92 11.01 9.29
C LEU A 39 -4.11 12.15 8.65
N HIS A 40 -4.54 12.66 7.49
CA HIS A 40 -3.88 13.79 6.84
C HIS A 40 -3.98 15.11 7.61
N THR A 41 -4.91 15.22 8.57
CA THR A 41 -5.20 16.45 9.32
C THR A 41 -4.84 16.38 10.80
N ALA A 42 -4.35 15.23 11.27
CA ALA A 42 -4.05 14.97 12.68
C ALA A 42 -3.13 16.02 13.32
N THR A 43 -2.22 16.60 12.53
CA THR A 43 -1.23 17.60 12.97
C THR A 43 -1.62 19.05 12.69
N GLY A 44 -2.72 19.29 11.95
CA GLY A 44 -3.25 20.62 11.71
C GLY A 44 -3.85 20.84 10.33
N TRP A 45 -4.63 21.93 10.24
CA TRP A 45 -5.42 22.29 9.06
C TRP A 45 -4.72 23.24 8.08
N THR A 46 -3.51 23.68 8.38
CA THR A 46 -2.70 24.53 7.49
C THR A 46 -1.72 23.68 6.68
N GLU A 47 -1.25 24.18 5.53
CA GLU A 47 -0.32 23.46 4.63
C GLU A 47 0.97 23.05 5.34
N ASP A 48 1.53 23.92 6.17
CA ASP A 48 2.75 23.69 6.96
C ASP A 48 2.58 22.64 8.06
N LYS A 49 1.34 22.33 8.43
CA LYS A 49 1.03 21.42 9.54
C LYS A 49 0.47 20.08 9.11
N ALA A 50 -0.06 19.95 7.91
CA ALA A 50 -0.67 18.69 7.46
C ALA A 50 0.35 17.69 6.93
N GLN A 51 0.13 16.40 7.19
CA GLN A 51 0.97 15.31 6.66
C GLN A 51 0.73 15.08 5.17
N LYS A 52 1.68 15.48 4.30
CA LYS A 52 1.54 15.42 2.83
C LYS A 52 1.27 14.03 2.29
N GLN A 53 1.85 13.04 2.94
CA GLN A 53 1.82 11.64 2.53
C GLN A 53 1.42 10.79 3.73
N VAL A 54 0.51 9.84 3.52
CA VAL A 54 0.05 8.90 4.55
C VAL A 54 0.06 7.49 3.97
N PHE A 55 0.65 6.57 4.74
CA PHE A 55 0.55 5.14 4.50
C PHE A 55 -0.15 4.53 5.70
N THR A 56 -1.29 3.89 5.47
CA THR A 56 -2.12 3.35 6.54
C THR A 56 -2.67 1.99 6.16
N GLN A 57 -2.68 1.07 7.13
CA GLN A 57 -3.32 -0.23 7.01
C GLN A 57 -4.74 -0.14 7.55
N TYR A 58 -5.71 -0.56 6.74
CA TYR A 58 -7.12 -0.61 7.10
C TYR A 58 -7.73 -1.97 6.76
N SER A 59 -8.12 -2.72 7.79
CA SER A 59 -8.72 -4.05 7.62
C SER A 59 -7.82 -4.95 6.74
N LYS A 60 -8.32 -5.37 5.58
CA LYS A 60 -7.62 -6.18 4.57
C LYS A 60 -6.89 -5.36 3.50
N TYR A 61 -6.93 -4.03 3.57
CA TYR A 61 -6.35 -3.13 2.57
C TYR A 61 -5.28 -2.23 3.16
N ASN A 62 -4.38 -1.79 2.31
CA ASN A 62 -3.46 -0.70 2.57
C ASN A 62 -3.84 0.49 1.70
N LEU A 63 -3.63 1.69 2.24
CA LEU A 63 -3.84 2.93 1.52
C LEU A 63 -2.55 3.73 1.50
N VAL A 64 -2.18 4.17 0.30
CA VAL A 64 -1.14 5.17 0.09
C VAL A 64 -1.82 6.42 -0.41
N SER A 65 -1.75 7.52 0.34
CA SER A 65 -2.44 8.75 -0.02
C SER A 65 -1.55 9.99 0.03
N HIS A 66 -1.87 10.95 -0.83
CA HIS A 66 -1.20 12.22 -0.95
C HIS A 66 -2.23 13.35 -0.97
N TYR A 67 -1.96 14.45 -0.25
CA TYR A 67 -2.82 15.63 -0.30
C TYR A 67 -2.21 16.76 -1.14
N VAL A 68 -3.10 17.54 -1.75
CA VAL A 68 -2.80 18.79 -2.45
C VAL A 68 -3.61 19.91 -1.81
N PRO A 69 -2.97 20.97 -1.29
CA PRO A 69 -3.68 22.16 -0.85
C PRO A 69 -4.09 22.99 -2.07
N GLN A 70 -5.32 23.47 -2.08
CA GLN A 70 -5.83 24.44 -3.07
C GLN A 70 -6.48 25.61 -2.34
N ILE A 71 -6.28 26.83 -2.85
CA ILE A 71 -6.99 28.01 -2.37
C ILE A 71 -7.99 28.39 -3.45
N GLU A 72 -9.27 28.31 -3.14
CA GLU A 72 -10.35 28.68 -4.05
C GLU A 72 -11.32 29.60 -3.32
N ASN A 73 -11.56 30.80 -3.87
CA ASN A 73 -12.46 31.80 -3.27
C ASN A 73 -12.17 32.12 -1.79
N ASN A 74 -10.88 32.19 -1.39
CA ASN A 74 -10.40 32.37 0.00
C ASN A 74 -10.71 31.19 0.96
N PHE A 75 -11.18 30.05 0.45
CA PHE A 75 -11.32 28.83 1.23
C PHE A 75 -10.16 27.88 0.94
N LEU A 76 -9.61 27.29 2.00
CA LEU A 76 -8.65 26.20 1.88
C LEU A 76 -9.40 24.92 1.55
N ARG A 77 -9.13 24.40 0.36
CA ARG A 77 -9.63 23.14 -0.17
C ARG A 77 -8.50 22.13 -0.15
N ARG A 78 -8.81 20.88 0.17
CA ARG A 78 -7.84 19.78 0.24
C ARG A 78 -8.29 18.67 -0.67
N ILE A 79 -7.50 18.43 -1.71
CA ILE A 79 -7.70 17.28 -2.58
C ILE A 79 -6.80 16.17 -2.09
N ILE A 80 -7.37 15.01 -1.75
CA ILE A 80 -6.61 13.82 -1.36
C ILE A 80 -6.79 12.78 -2.46
N ILE A 81 -5.68 12.30 -3.01
CA ILE A 81 -5.69 11.11 -3.86
C ILE A 81 -5.14 9.94 -3.06
N GLY A 82 -5.84 8.81 -3.09
CA GLY A 82 -5.40 7.58 -2.44
C GLY A 82 -5.37 6.41 -3.41
N ILE A 83 -4.35 5.57 -3.31
CA ILE A 83 -4.26 4.28 -4.01
C ILE A 83 -4.59 3.19 -2.99
N ILE A 84 -5.59 2.37 -3.34
CA ILE A 84 -6.05 1.25 -2.52
C ILE A 84 -5.31 0.00 -2.95
N LEU A 85 -4.83 -0.75 -1.97
CA LEU A 85 -3.96 -1.89 -2.18
C LEU A 85 -4.43 -3.10 -1.38
N GLU A 86 -4.40 -4.27 -1.99
CA GLU A 86 -4.88 -5.54 -1.42
C GLU A 86 -3.92 -6.22 -0.43
N THR A 87 -2.64 -5.88 -0.48
CA THR A 87 -1.61 -6.59 0.31
C THR A 87 -1.25 -5.78 1.55
N GLN A 88 -1.01 -6.48 2.66
CA GLN A 88 -0.57 -5.90 3.94
C GLN A 88 0.88 -5.40 3.90
N GLU A 89 1.68 -5.80 2.92
CA GLU A 89 3.09 -5.44 2.80
C GLU A 89 3.35 -4.66 1.51
N ILE A 90 3.71 -3.38 1.63
CA ILE A 90 3.88 -2.48 0.49
C ILE A 90 4.98 -1.47 0.79
N LYS A 91 5.80 -1.17 -0.22
CA LYS A 91 6.65 0.02 -0.22
C LYS A 91 5.87 1.19 -0.79
N PRO A 92 5.44 2.18 0.02
CA PRO A 92 4.57 3.23 -0.48
C PRO A 92 5.29 4.18 -1.47
N ASP A 93 6.61 4.22 -1.47
CA ASP A 93 7.44 5.20 -2.21
C ASP A 93 7.12 5.31 -3.71
N LYS A 94 7.00 4.16 -4.41
CA LYS A 94 6.66 4.18 -5.85
C LYS A 94 5.28 4.78 -6.11
N TYR A 95 4.33 4.52 -5.21
CA TYR A 95 3.00 5.09 -5.28
C TYR A 95 3.02 6.58 -4.93
N TYR A 96 3.80 6.99 -3.94
CA TYR A 96 3.99 8.41 -3.61
C TYR A 96 4.57 9.20 -4.77
N GLN A 97 5.59 8.67 -5.46
CA GLN A 97 6.18 9.34 -6.64
C GLN A 97 5.15 9.55 -7.75
N ILE A 98 4.29 8.56 -8.01
CA ILE A 98 3.22 8.67 -9.01
C ILE A 98 2.19 9.69 -8.56
N LEU A 99 1.75 9.63 -7.31
CA LEU A 99 0.78 10.58 -6.76
C LEU A 99 1.31 12.01 -6.85
N GLU A 100 2.56 12.25 -6.46
CA GLU A 100 3.22 13.57 -6.53
C GLU A 100 3.38 14.07 -7.98
N GLN A 101 3.79 13.22 -8.92
CA GLN A 101 3.85 13.59 -10.34
C GLN A 101 2.47 14.00 -10.87
N MET A 102 1.43 13.27 -10.51
CA MET A 102 0.07 13.58 -10.97
C MET A 102 -0.47 14.89 -10.42
N THR A 103 -0.15 15.19 -9.16
CA THR A 103 -0.64 16.39 -8.49
C THR A 103 -0.04 17.64 -9.13
N ASN A 104 1.19 17.52 -9.63
CA ASN A 104 1.88 18.56 -10.39
C ASN A 104 1.37 18.70 -11.83
N GLU A 105 0.91 17.62 -12.46
CA GLU A 105 0.57 17.62 -13.90
C GLU A 105 -0.91 17.86 -14.25
N LYS A 106 -1.89 17.40 -13.44
CA LYS A 106 -3.27 17.22 -13.96
C LYS A 106 -4.46 17.48 -13.02
N LEU A 107 -4.29 17.63 -11.70
CA LEU A 107 -5.47 17.83 -10.82
C LEU A 107 -6.07 19.24 -10.86
N LEU A 108 -5.37 20.21 -11.44
CA LEU A 108 -5.76 21.63 -11.40
C LEU A 108 -6.90 22.03 -12.36
N PHE A 109 -7.41 21.11 -13.20
CA PHE A 109 -8.25 21.52 -14.36
C PHE A 109 -9.57 20.77 -14.59
N TYR A 110 -9.99 19.82 -13.75
CA TYR A 110 -11.19 19.03 -14.06
C TYR A 110 -12.48 19.57 -13.45
N SER A 111 -13.24 20.29 -14.28
CA SER A 111 -14.63 20.69 -14.05
C SER A 111 -15.61 19.58 -14.49
N GLY A 112 -15.80 18.55 -13.67
CA GLY A 112 -16.91 17.59 -13.85
C GLY A 112 -16.64 16.15 -13.38
N ALA A 113 -17.64 15.54 -12.72
CA ALA A 113 -17.50 14.22 -12.07
C ALA A 113 -17.27 13.04 -13.04
N GLU A 114 -17.91 13.02 -14.21
CA GLU A 114 -17.74 11.93 -15.19
C GLU A 114 -16.34 11.92 -15.84
N ASN A 115 -15.77 13.11 -16.07
CA ASN A 115 -14.42 13.26 -16.59
C ASN A 115 -13.38 12.78 -15.56
N ILE A 116 -13.61 13.06 -14.28
CA ILE A 116 -12.72 12.63 -13.19
C ILE A 116 -12.72 11.10 -13.05
N LYS A 117 -13.88 10.44 -13.10
CA LYS A 117 -13.94 8.98 -12.98
C LYS A 117 -13.20 8.27 -14.12
N SER A 118 -13.37 8.76 -15.35
CA SER A 118 -12.67 8.22 -16.52
C SER A 118 -11.15 8.45 -16.44
N PHE A 119 -10.75 9.64 -15.97
CA PHE A 119 -9.34 9.96 -15.71
C PHE A 119 -8.72 9.04 -14.66
N LEU A 120 -9.40 8.81 -13.53
CA LEU A 120 -8.92 7.91 -12.48
C LEU A 120 -8.76 6.47 -13.00
N LYS A 121 -9.69 6.01 -13.86
CA LYS A 121 -9.58 4.70 -14.50
C LYS A 121 -8.36 4.61 -15.42
N GLU A 122 -8.20 5.55 -16.36
CA GLU A 122 -7.07 5.58 -17.29
C GLU A 122 -5.73 5.59 -16.55
N LEU A 123 -5.64 6.45 -15.54
CA LEU A 123 -4.47 6.55 -14.68
C LEU A 123 -4.18 5.24 -13.96
N TYR A 124 -5.22 4.63 -13.39
CA TYR A 124 -5.06 3.36 -12.72
C TYR A 124 -4.51 2.30 -13.68
N GLU A 125 -5.13 2.15 -14.85
CA GLU A 125 -4.75 1.15 -15.84
C GLU A 125 -3.35 1.37 -16.43
N SER A 126 -2.97 2.63 -16.68
CA SER A 126 -1.70 2.97 -17.33
C SER A 126 -0.50 3.05 -16.37
N LYS A 127 -0.66 3.71 -15.21
CA LYS A 127 0.45 4.03 -14.30
C LYS A 127 0.48 3.22 -13.02
N ILE A 128 -0.68 2.81 -12.49
CA ILE A 128 -0.77 2.21 -11.14
C ILE A 128 -0.77 0.68 -11.22
N LYS A 129 -1.64 0.11 -12.04
CA LYS A 129 -1.81 -1.34 -12.23
C LYS A 129 -0.54 -2.02 -12.73
N THR A 130 0.25 -1.30 -13.52
CA THR A 130 1.51 -1.78 -14.11
C THR A 130 2.67 -1.85 -13.11
N ILE A 131 2.49 -1.29 -11.91
CA ILE A 131 3.52 -1.36 -10.86
C ILE A 131 3.57 -2.79 -10.32
N SER A 132 4.55 -3.55 -10.79
CA SER A 132 4.97 -4.74 -10.06
C SER A 132 5.80 -4.30 -8.84
N GLN A 133 5.20 -4.35 -7.66
CA GLN A 133 6.01 -4.33 -6.44
C GLN A 133 6.60 -5.70 -6.22
N THR A 134 7.83 -5.86 -6.66
CA THR A 134 8.70 -6.96 -6.24
C THR A 134 9.70 -6.38 -5.27
N PHE A 135 9.71 -6.92 -4.05
CA PHE A 135 10.86 -6.77 -3.18
C PHE A 135 12.08 -7.37 -3.89
N GLU A 136 13.15 -6.60 -4.01
CA GLU A 136 14.43 -7.14 -4.45
C GLU A 136 15.16 -7.81 -3.28
N VAL A 137 15.99 -8.81 -3.59
CA VAL A 137 16.75 -9.57 -2.58
C VAL A 137 17.61 -8.65 -1.71
N ALA A 138 18.22 -7.61 -2.30
CA ALA A 138 19.05 -6.66 -1.58
C ALA A 138 18.24 -5.84 -0.55
N GLU A 139 16.97 -5.58 -0.83
CA GLU A 139 16.14 -4.71 -0.01
C GLU A 139 15.54 -5.42 1.20
N VAL A 140 15.27 -6.73 1.09
CA VAL A 140 14.69 -7.50 2.20
C VAL A 140 15.70 -7.87 3.27
N LYS A 141 17.01 -7.74 2.99
CA LYS A 141 18.08 -8.15 3.92
C LYS A 141 17.93 -7.51 5.31
N LYS A 142 17.50 -6.26 5.34
CA LYS A 142 17.32 -5.44 6.56
C LYS A 142 15.89 -5.41 7.09
N MET A 143 15.00 -6.23 6.52
CA MET A 143 13.60 -6.28 6.95
C MET A 143 13.40 -7.38 7.98
N ILE A 144 12.42 -7.19 8.86
CA ILE A 144 12.00 -8.16 9.87
C ILE A 144 10.75 -8.89 9.34
N PRO A 145 10.82 -10.22 9.14
CA PRO A 145 9.69 -11.01 8.69
C PRO A 145 8.80 -11.40 9.87
N LEU A 146 7.49 -11.14 9.76
CA LEU A 146 6.50 -11.39 10.82
C LEU A 146 5.38 -12.29 10.33
N LYS A 147 4.86 -13.18 11.16
CA LYS A 147 3.72 -14.03 10.76
C LYS A 147 2.43 -13.21 10.71
N THR A 148 1.63 -13.38 9.66
CA THR A 148 0.29 -12.79 9.58
C THR A 148 -0.70 -13.57 10.46
N SER A 149 -1.86 -12.97 10.75
CA SER A 149 -2.94 -13.67 11.48
C SER A 149 -3.47 -14.89 10.71
N THR A 150 -3.33 -14.90 9.39
CA THR A 150 -3.74 -15.98 8.48
C THR A 150 -2.60 -16.94 8.13
N PHE A 151 -1.43 -16.82 8.80
CA PHE A 151 -0.21 -17.56 8.47
C PHE A 151 -0.47 -19.07 8.30
N ARG A 152 -1.09 -19.72 9.30
CA ARG A 152 -1.31 -21.17 9.27
C ARG A 152 -2.20 -21.61 8.11
N THR A 153 -3.27 -20.86 7.86
CA THR A 153 -4.19 -21.12 6.75
C THR A 153 -3.48 -20.97 5.41
N ASN A 154 -2.71 -19.89 5.24
CA ASN A 154 -2.02 -19.60 3.98
C ASN A 154 -0.87 -20.59 3.70
N VAL A 155 -0.10 -20.99 4.72
CA VAL A 155 0.90 -22.06 4.59
C VAL A 155 0.21 -23.37 4.18
N SER A 156 -0.86 -23.77 4.88
CA SER A 156 -1.57 -25.04 4.61
C SER A 156 -2.10 -25.11 3.17
N ASN A 157 -2.65 -24.01 2.67
CA ASN A 157 -3.18 -23.93 1.31
C ASN A 157 -2.09 -23.94 0.23
N LYS A 158 -0.82 -23.74 0.59
CA LYS A 158 0.31 -23.59 -0.33
C LYS A 158 1.45 -24.58 -0.08
N ILE A 159 1.22 -25.63 0.70
CA ILE A 159 2.24 -26.63 1.05
C ILE A 159 2.92 -27.20 -0.20
N SER A 160 2.14 -27.60 -1.21
CA SER A 160 2.69 -28.16 -2.46
C SER A 160 3.57 -27.15 -3.19
N GLU A 161 3.12 -25.89 -3.33
CA GLU A 161 3.90 -24.83 -3.97
C GLU A 161 5.21 -24.55 -3.23
N ILE A 162 5.19 -24.58 -1.88
CA ILE A 162 6.39 -24.37 -1.06
C ILE A 162 7.40 -25.50 -1.29
N TYR A 163 6.94 -26.75 -1.28
CA TYR A 163 7.79 -27.90 -1.56
C TYR A 163 8.39 -27.86 -2.97
N ASP A 164 7.59 -27.53 -3.97
CA ASP A 164 8.04 -27.54 -5.37
C ASP A 164 9.07 -26.43 -5.64
N HIS A 165 8.89 -25.25 -5.04
CA HIS A 165 9.75 -24.10 -5.30
C HIS A 165 10.99 -24.06 -4.43
N PHE A 166 10.90 -24.51 -3.18
CA PHE A 166 11.96 -24.32 -2.19
C PHE A 166 12.38 -25.62 -1.50
N GLY A 167 11.58 -26.68 -1.55
CA GLY A 167 11.84 -27.94 -0.87
C GLY A 167 11.40 -27.93 0.60
N THR A 168 11.66 -29.03 1.28
CA THR A 168 11.10 -29.31 2.61
C THR A 168 11.54 -28.33 3.70
N TRP A 169 12.78 -27.83 3.62
CA TRP A 169 13.33 -26.91 4.61
C TRP A 169 12.54 -25.60 4.71
N ALA A 170 11.84 -25.19 3.64
CA ALA A 170 11.13 -23.92 3.61
C ALA A 170 9.90 -23.92 4.55
N LEU A 171 9.24 -25.06 4.72
CA LEU A 171 8.15 -25.19 5.70
C LEU A 171 8.70 -25.11 7.11
N ASP A 172 9.75 -25.88 7.42
CA ASP A 172 10.40 -25.84 8.73
C ASP A 172 10.87 -24.42 9.07
N PHE A 173 11.45 -23.73 8.09
CA PHE A 173 11.85 -22.33 8.21
C PHE A 173 10.67 -21.41 8.52
N LEU A 174 9.60 -21.46 7.73
CA LEU A 174 8.43 -20.60 7.94
C LEU A 174 7.77 -20.88 9.29
N GLU A 175 7.67 -22.14 9.70
CA GLU A 175 7.12 -22.54 11.00
C GLU A 175 7.98 -22.05 12.17
N GLN A 176 9.30 -22.05 12.02
CA GLN A 176 10.23 -21.62 13.07
C GLN A 176 10.65 -20.15 12.95
N LEU A 177 10.11 -19.40 11.98
CA LEU A 177 10.53 -18.05 11.65
C LEU A 177 10.55 -17.14 12.90
N PRO A 178 11.74 -16.67 13.33
CA PRO A 178 11.87 -15.79 14.48
C PRO A 178 11.30 -14.40 14.14
N GLN A 179 10.57 -13.81 15.08
CA GLN A 179 9.77 -12.60 14.83
C GLN A 179 10.54 -11.28 14.97
N ASN A 180 11.81 -11.29 15.37
CA ASN A 180 12.56 -10.07 15.73
C ASN A 180 13.95 -10.02 15.10
N LEU A 181 14.19 -10.79 14.04
CA LEU A 181 15.49 -10.83 13.37
C LEU A 181 15.37 -10.34 11.95
N GLU A 182 16.37 -9.56 11.53
CA GLU A 182 16.50 -9.17 10.13
C GLU A 182 16.83 -10.39 9.27
N VAL A 183 16.41 -10.38 8.00
CA VAL A 183 16.66 -11.49 7.07
C VAL A 183 18.15 -11.85 6.98
N GLU A 184 19.05 -10.87 7.05
CA GLU A 184 20.49 -11.12 7.04
C GLU A 184 21.00 -11.92 8.24
N GLN A 185 20.30 -11.85 9.38
CA GLN A 185 20.68 -12.60 10.59
C GLN A 185 20.21 -14.07 10.51
N LEU A 186 19.22 -14.37 9.66
CA LEU A 186 18.64 -15.72 9.53
C LEU A 186 19.58 -16.73 8.88
N GLU A 187 20.52 -16.28 8.03
CA GLU A 187 21.52 -17.15 7.40
C GLU A 187 22.31 -17.96 8.44
N SER A 188 22.72 -17.30 9.54
CA SER A 188 23.48 -17.93 10.62
C SER A 188 22.70 -19.03 11.35
N ILE A 189 21.37 -18.93 11.39
CA ILE A 189 20.49 -19.85 12.12
C ILE A 189 20.17 -21.07 11.24
N TYR A 190 19.82 -20.82 9.98
CA TYR A 190 19.31 -21.86 9.09
C TYR A 190 20.37 -22.48 8.17
N LYS A 191 21.61 -21.97 8.20
CA LYS A 191 22.75 -22.47 7.41
C LYS A 191 22.41 -22.56 5.91
N ARG A 192 21.74 -21.53 5.41
CA ARG A 192 21.33 -21.38 4.00
C ARG A 192 21.81 -20.04 3.48
N GLU A 193 22.17 -20.00 2.20
CA GLU A 193 22.56 -18.77 1.52
C GLU A 193 21.48 -17.70 1.67
N GLN A 194 21.91 -16.49 2.00
CA GLN A 194 21.03 -15.34 2.21
C GLN A 194 20.06 -15.11 1.04
N ASP A 195 20.52 -15.26 -0.20
CA ASP A 195 19.71 -15.11 -1.41
C ASP A 195 18.53 -16.11 -1.46
N THR A 196 18.76 -17.33 -0.99
CA THR A 196 17.73 -18.37 -0.95
C THR A 196 16.68 -18.06 0.12
N ILE A 197 17.11 -17.63 1.32
CA ILE A 197 16.21 -17.19 2.38
C ILE A 197 15.40 -15.97 1.93
N SER A 198 16.06 -14.97 1.35
CA SER A 198 15.41 -13.77 0.83
C SER A 198 14.36 -14.09 -0.23
N LYS A 199 14.65 -15.00 -1.18
CA LYS A 199 13.68 -15.44 -2.18
C LYS A 199 12.45 -16.10 -1.56
N LEU A 200 12.64 -16.98 -0.57
CA LEU A 200 11.54 -17.59 0.17
C LEU A 200 10.71 -16.53 0.91
N ILE A 201 11.37 -15.60 1.60
CA ILE A 201 10.71 -14.51 2.32
C ILE A 201 9.91 -13.63 1.38
N ILE A 202 10.48 -13.20 0.25
CA ILE A 202 9.79 -12.41 -0.78
C ILE A 202 8.58 -13.18 -1.32
N TRP A 203 8.72 -14.49 -1.54
CA TRP A 203 7.61 -15.32 -2.00
C TRP A 203 6.51 -15.45 -0.93
N ALA A 204 6.87 -15.69 0.33
CA ALA A 204 5.94 -15.83 1.44
C ALA A 204 5.18 -14.51 1.71
N ALA A 205 5.88 -13.40 1.65
CA ALA A 205 5.37 -12.03 1.66
C ALA A 205 4.30 -11.81 0.58
N LYS A 206 4.66 -12.07 -0.69
CA LYS A 206 3.73 -11.96 -1.84
C LYS A 206 2.46 -12.82 -1.71
N ASN A 207 2.54 -13.94 -0.99
CA ASN A 207 1.42 -14.84 -0.76
C ASN A 207 0.66 -14.56 0.55
N GLY A 208 0.95 -13.44 1.23
CA GLY A 208 0.30 -13.04 2.48
C GLY A 208 0.54 -14.01 3.64
N ILE A 209 1.57 -14.85 3.53
CA ILE A 209 1.98 -15.76 4.61
C ILE A 209 2.66 -14.94 5.70
N ILE A 210 3.58 -14.06 5.30
CA ILE A 210 4.29 -13.17 6.21
C ILE A 210 4.08 -11.69 5.87
N ARG A 211 4.47 -10.93 6.88
CA ARG A 211 4.82 -9.54 7.15
C ARG A 211 6.25 -9.06 6.90
N LEU A 212 6.52 -7.91 6.31
CA LEU A 212 7.87 -7.35 6.21
C LEU A 212 7.85 -5.93 6.75
N ILE A 213 8.63 -5.71 7.81
CA ILE A 213 8.81 -4.39 8.41
C ILE A 213 10.25 -3.96 8.15
N GLY A 214 10.44 -2.75 7.61
CA GLY A 214 11.75 -2.15 7.35
C GLY A 214 11.79 -0.70 7.81
#